data_AF-A0A914TS66-F1
#
_entry.id   AF-A0A914TS66-F1
#
_cell.length_a   1.000
_cell.length_b   1.000
_cell.length_c   1.000
_cell.angle_alpha   90.00
_cell.angle_beta   90.00
_cell.angle_gamma   90.00
#
_symmetry.space_group_name_H-M   'P 1'
#
loop_
_entity.id
_entity.type
_entity.pdbx_description
1 polymer ?
#
loop_
_entity_poly.entity_id
_entity_poly.type
_entity_poly.pdbx_seq_one_letter_code
_entity_poly.pdbx_strand_id
1 'polypeptide(L)'
;PPPPPIPPRYNIQHPSSNQPPTYDPIGDDIISNFRKISIESSSRFGNSPYGLSPAEFRQCGKQMIDYIADYLENVHNRRVVPSIEPGYLRELIPPTAPIKPESYDKVMKDFETYVMPGITHWQHPRFHAYFPAGNSFPSILANLLGDSLGAQGFSWAACPAMTELEMIVMDWFGRMMGLPNEFLPFTENGRGGGVIQVSFKIKKSKDLFVICNQKLFLSKILYYL
;
A
#
# COMPACT_ATOMS: atom_id res chain seq x y z
N PRO A 1 13.67 -38.39 21.22
CA PRO A 1 13.80 -38.74 19.79
C PRO A 1 15.00 -38.02 19.15
N PRO A 2 15.82 -38.69 18.33
CA PRO A 2 16.87 -38.00 17.59
C PRO A 2 16.25 -37.04 16.56
N PRO A 3 16.97 -35.98 16.15
CA PRO A 3 16.51 -35.10 15.08
C PRO A 3 16.38 -35.90 13.77
N PRO A 4 15.45 -35.53 12.88
CA PRO A 4 15.32 -36.18 11.58
C PRO A 4 16.60 -35.98 10.76
N PRO A 5 16.94 -36.91 9.85
CA PRO A 5 18.15 -36.81 9.02
C PRO A 5 18.13 -35.52 8.19
N ILE A 6 19.27 -34.85 8.11
CA ILE A 6 19.46 -33.71 7.21
C ILE A 6 19.37 -34.24 5.78
N PRO A 7 18.49 -33.71 4.91
CA PRO A 7 18.45 -34.12 3.50
C PRO A 7 19.80 -33.81 2.84
N PRO A 8 20.28 -34.64 1.90
CA PRO A 8 21.55 -34.40 1.24
C PRO A 8 21.55 -33.01 0.60
N ARG A 9 22.68 -32.31 0.68
CA ARG A 9 22.88 -31.06 -0.06
C ARG A 9 22.60 -31.37 -1.54
N TYR A 10 21.64 -30.67 -2.13
CA TYR A 10 21.49 -30.66 -3.58
C TYR A 10 22.79 -30.16 -4.17
N ASN A 11 23.55 -31.08 -4.76
CA ASN A 11 24.70 -30.73 -5.56
C ASN A 11 24.12 -30.13 -6.85
N ILE A 12 23.97 -28.80 -6.89
CA ILE A 12 23.64 -28.11 -8.13
C ILE A 12 24.89 -28.26 -9.00
N GLN A 13 24.92 -29.31 -9.81
CA GLN A 13 25.82 -29.36 -10.95
C GLN A 13 25.40 -28.21 -11.85
N HIS A 14 26.15 -27.11 -11.81
CA HIS A 14 26.11 -26.14 -12.88
C HIS A 14 26.47 -26.91 -14.16
N PRO A 15 25.59 -26.96 -15.18
CA PRO A 15 25.95 -27.55 -16.45
C PRO A 15 27.17 -26.81 -16.97
N SER A 16 28.24 -27.53 -17.27
CA SER A 16 29.31 -27.00 -18.11
C SER A 16 28.77 -26.89 -19.54
N SER A 17 27.93 -25.90 -19.80
CA SER A 17 27.36 -25.64 -21.11
C SER A 17 27.93 -24.34 -21.66
N ASN A 18 28.93 -24.46 -22.53
CA ASN A 18 29.27 -23.44 -23.53
C ASN A 18 28.16 -23.31 -24.60
N GLN A 19 26.88 -23.41 -24.20
CA GLN A 19 25.74 -23.13 -25.05
C GLN A 19 25.09 -21.85 -24.55
N PRO A 20 24.87 -20.85 -25.41
CA PRO A 20 24.13 -19.66 -25.02
C PRO A 20 22.76 -20.09 -24.48
N PRO A 21 22.25 -19.42 -23.43
CA PRO A 21 20.92 -19.74 -22.91
C PRO A 21 19.92 -19.70 -24.06
N THR A 22 19.20 -20.81 -24.25
CA THR A 22 18.10 -20.87 -25.22
C THR A 22 17.07 -19.84 -24.82
N TYR A 23 16.89 -18.85 -25.69
CA TYR A 23 15.95 -17.74 -25.57
C TYR A 23 14.53 -18.30 -25.43
N ASP A 24 13.83 -17.97 -24.34
CA ASP A 24 12.44 -18.42 -24.09
C ASP A 24 11.46 -17.45 -24.81
N PRO A 25 10.83 -17.88 -25.92
CA PRO A 25 9.99 -16.99 -26.74
C PRO A 25 8.74 -16.49 -26.01
N ILE A 26 8.33 -17.12 -24.90
CA ILE A 26 7.20 -16.65 -24.08
C ILE A 26 7.55 -15.30 -23.43
N GLY A 27 8.82 -15.11 -23.05
CA GLY A 27 9.30 -13.88 -22.43
C GLY A 27 9.20 -12.67 -23.37
N ASP A 28 9.46 -12.87 -24.66
CA ASP A 28 9.41 -11.79 -25.66
C ASP A 28 7.99 -11.32 -25.93
N ASP A 29 7.04 -12.25 -26.05
CA ASP A 29 5.64 -11.90 -26.26
C ASP A 29 5.08 -11.13 -25.07
N ILE A 30 5.45 -11.52 -23.85
CA ILE A 30 5.06 -10.80 -22.63
C ILE A 30 5.71 -9.41 -22.61
N ILE A 31 7.02 -9.30 -22.85
CA ILE A 31 7.74 -8.01 -22.87
C ILE A 31 7.20 -7.09 -23.98
N SER A 32 6.93 -7.65 -25.16
CA SER A 32 6.33 -6.96 -26.30
C SER A 32 4.93 -6.44 -25.94
N ASN A 33 4.10 -7.27 -25.31
CA ASN A 33 2.79 -6.88 -24.83
C ASN A 33 2.87 -5.78 -23.76
N PHE A 34 3.80 -5.86 -22.80
CA PHE A 34 4.03 -4.80 -21.83
C PHE A 34 4.44 -3.48 -22.48
N ARG A 35 5.36 -3.52 -23.44
CA ARG A 35 5.77 -2.33 -24.19
C ARG A 35 4.60 -1.72 -24.96
N LYS A 36 3.79 -2.57 -25.62
CA LYS A 36 2.60 -2.14 -26.35
C LYS A 36 1.57 -1.49 -25.42
N ILE A 37 1.32 -2.08 -24.25
CA ILE A 37 0.44 -1.52 -23.22
C ILE A 37 0.95 -0.15 -22.74
N SER A 38 2.25 0.00 -22.44
CA SER A 38 2.82 1.29 -22.00
C SER A 38 2.73 2.38 -23.06
N ILE A 39 2.93 2.03 -24.34
CA ILE A 39 2.79 2.98 -25.46
C ILE A 39 1.32 3.37 -25.64
N GLU A 40 0.41 2.39 -25.61
CA GLU A 40 -1.03 2.64 -25.70
C GLU A 40 -1.57 3.41 -24.49
N SER A 41 -1.06 3.20 -23.28
CA SER A 41 -1.46 4.00 -22.12
C SER A 41 -1.01 5.45 -22.26
N SER A 42 0.20 5.67 -22.75
CA SER A 42 0.73 7.02 -23.00
C SER A 42 -0.08 7.79 -24.04
N SER A 43 -0.62 7.12 -25.07
CA SER A 43 -1.51 7.76 -26.05
C SER A 43 -2.95 7.93 -25.56
N ARG A 44 -3.37 7.19 -24.53
CA ARG A 44 -4.71 7.28 -23.92
C ARG A 44 -4.86 8.45 -22.95
N PHE A 45 -3.76 8.92 -22.34
CA PHE A 45 -3.76 10.02 -21.38
C PHE A 45 -3.78 11.42 -22.05
N GLY A 46 -4.62 11.65 -23.06
CA GLY A 46 -4.84 12.98 -23.66
C GLY A 46 -3.60 13.89 -23.75
N ASN A 47 -3.75 15.17 -23.39
CA ASN A 47 -2.63 16.13 -23.29
C ASN A 47 -1.97 16.16 -21.89
N SER A 48 -2.39 15.31 -20.94
CA SER A 48 -1.86 15.32 -19.57
C SER A 48 -1.13 14.01 -19.28
N PRO A 49 0.17 14.03 -18.93
CA PRO A 49 0.90 12.81 -18.60
C PRO A 49 0.34 12.07 -17.36
N TYR A 50 -0.62 12.67 -16.65
CA TYR A 50 -1.29 12.14 -15.46
C TYR A 50 -2.74 11.69 -15.72
N GLY A 51 -3.18 11.65 -16.98
CA GLY A 51 -4.53 11.26 -17.38
C GLY A 51 -5.61 12.31 -17.18
N LEU A 52 -5.66 12.96 -16.01
CA LEU A 52 -6.51 14.13 -15.74
C LEU A 52 -5.73 15.43 -15.92
N SER A 53 -6.39 16.50 -16.35
CA SER A 53 -5.83 17.85 -16.22
C SER A 53 -5.81 18.31 -14.75
N PRO A 54 -4.98 19.29 -14.36
CA PRO A 54 -4.97 19.81 -12.99
C PRO A 54 -6.31 20.40 -12.52
N ALA A 55 -7.15 20.89 -13.44
CA ALA A 55 -8.49 21.38 -13.11
C ALA A 55 -9.44 20.22 -12.79
N GLU A 56 -9.47 19.21 -13.65
CA GLU A 56 -10.26 17.99 -13.44
C GLU A 56 -9.82 17.23 -12.18
N PHE A 57 -8.50 17.12 -11.95
CA PHE A 57 -7.96 16.53 -10.72
C PHE A 57 -8.44 17.27 -9.46
N ARG A 58 -8.41 18.61 -9.46
CA ARG A 58 -8.93 19.40 -8.33
C ARG A 58 -10.43 19.21 -8.12
N GLN A 59 -11.20 19.12 -9.20
CA GLN A 59 -12.64 18.88 -9.11
C GLN A 59 -12.93 17.48 -8.52
N CYS A 60 -12.39 16.43 -9.12
CA CYS A 60 -12.59 15.05 -8.69
C CYS A 60 -12.04 14.83 -7.28
N GLY A 61 -10.87 15.40 -6.98
CA GLY A 61 -10.25 15.31 -5.65
C GLY A 61 -11.10 15.93 -4.55
N LYS A 62 -11.72 17.09 -4.78
CA LYS A 62 -12.66 17.70 -3.82
C LYS A 62 -13.88 16.82 -3.61
N GLN A 63 -14.49 16.34 -4.69
CA GLN A 63 -15.62 15.41 -4.60
C GLN A 63 -15.28 14.14 -3.82
N MET A 64 -14.06 13.61 -3.98
CA MET A 64 -13.59 12.45 -3.20
C MET A 64 -13.41 12.78 -1.72
N ILE A 65 -12.87 13.96 -1.38
CA ILE A 65 -12.72 14.40 0.01
C ILE A 65 -14.10 14.52 0.68
N ASP A 66 -15.06 15.17 0.00
CA ASP A 66 -16.43 15.32 0.49
C ASP A 66 -17.07 13.93 0.72
N TYR A 67 -16.94 13.03 -0.26
CA TYR A 67 -17.43 11.65 -0.15
C TYR A 67 -16.82 10.88 1.04
N ILE A 68 -15.50 11.01 1.27
CA ILE A 68 -14.81 10.34 2.38
C ILE A 68 -15.32 10.87 3.73
N ALA A 69 -15.49 12.18 3.86
CA ALA A 69 -16.00 12.82 5.07
C ALA A 69 -17.42 12.32 5.37
N ASP A 70 -18.31 12.40 4.37
CA ASP A 70 -19.70 11.93 4.47
C ASP A 70 -19.76 10.43 4.81
N TYR A 71 -18.92 9.62 4.18
CA TYR A 71 -18.85 8.19 4.44
C TYR A 71 -18.45 7.89 5.88
N LEU A 72 -17.41 8.54 6.42
CA LEU A 72 -16.94 8.29 7.78
C LEU A 72 -17.93 8.78 8.83
N GLU A 73 -18.61 9.91 8.60
CA GLU A 73 -19.67 10.41 9.48
C GLU A 73 -20.88 9.46 9.49
N ASN A 74 -21.26 8.94 8.31
CA ASN A 74 -22.48 8.17 8.12
C ASN A 74 -22.27 6.66 8.03
N VAL A 75 -21.07 6.15 8.33
CA VAL A 75 -20.75 4.71 8.22
C VAL A 75 -21.70 3.84 9.06
N HIS A 76 -22.22 4.38 10.17
CA HIS A 76 -23.16 3.72 11.07
C HIS A 76 -24.51 3.37 10.44
N ASN A 77 -24.86 4.02 9.32
CA ASN A 77 -26.07 3.75 8.54
C ASN A 77 -25.89 2.56 7.58
N ARG A 78 -24.65 2.10 7.38
CA ARG A 78 -24.32 0.97 6.50
C ARG A 78 -24.32 -0.34 7.28
N ARG A 79 -24.55 -1.45 6.56
CA ARG A 79 -24.49 -2.79 7.15
C ARG A 79 -23.05 -3.13 7.53
N VAL A 80 -22.80 -3.59 8.75
CA VAL A 80 -21.43 -3.86 9.25
C VAL A 80 -20.64 -4.85 8.38
N VAL A 81 -21.26 -5.99 8.06
CA VAL A 81 -20.70 -7.09 7.26
C VAL A 81 -21.63 -7.34 6.08
N PRO A 82 -21.12 -7.48 4.84
CA PRO A 82 -21.94 -7.61 3.65
C PRO A 82 -22.78 -8.90 3.64
N SER A 83 -23.81 -8.94 2.80
CA SER A 83 -24.73 -10.08 2.64
C SER A 83 -24.68 -10.60 1.20
N ILE A 84 -23.50 -11.03 0.77
CA ILE A 84 -23.16 -11.38 -0.61
C ILE A 84 -22.38 -12.70 -0.62
N GLU A 85 -22.48 -13.41 -1.73
CA GLU A 85 -21.79 -14.69 -1.93
C GLU A 85 -20.44 -14.51 -2.66
N PRO A 86 -19.48 -15.44 -2.46
CA PRO A 86 -18.22 -15.43 -3.20
C PRO A 86 -18.45 -15.36 -4.71
N GLY A 87 -17.78 -14.42 -5.38
CA GLY A 87 -17.85 -14.24 -6.82
C GLY A 87 -18.89 -13.22 -7.31
N TYR A 88 -19.75 -12.65 -6.45
CA TYR A 88 -20.83 -11.73 -6.84
C TYR A 88 -20.39 -10.61 -7.80
N LEU A 89 -19.20 -10.02 -7.59
CA LEU A 89 -18.72 -8.87 -8.37
C LEU A 89 -18.37 -9.24 -9.81
N ARG A 90 -18.02 -10.51 -10.08
CA ARG A 90 -17.63 -10.97 -11.42
C ARG A 90 -18.77 -10.88 -12.44
N GLU A 91 -20.01 -11.01 -11.97
CA GLU A 91 -21.20 -10.91 -12.82
C GLU A 91 -21.64 -9.46 -13.06
N LEU A 92 -21.14 -8.52 -12.25
CA LEU A 92 -21.52 -7.10 -12.29
C LEU A 92 -20.53 -6.23 -13.08
N ILE A 93 -19.28 -6.68 -13.21
CA ILE A 93 -18.20 -5.95 -13.89
C ILE A 93 -17.97 -6.54 -15.29
N PRO A 94 -17.74 -5.71 -16.32
CA PRO A 94 -17.42 -6.20 -17.66
C PRO A 94 -16.27 -7.21 -17.67
N PRO A 95 -16.33 -8.27 -18.50
CA PRO A 95 -15.33 -9.34 -18.51
C PRO A 95 -13.96 -8.89 -19.06
N THR A 96 -13.90 -7.73 -19.70
CA THR A 96 -12.68 -7.14 -20.25
C THR A 96 -12.56 -5.67 -19.87
N ALA A 97 -11.34 -5.21 -19.67
CA ALA A 97 -11.07 -3.80 -19.36
C ALA A 97 -11.54 -2.89 -20.51
N PRO A 98 -12.11 -1.71 -20.21
CA PRO A 98 -12.56 -0.79 -21.24
C PRO A 98 -11.37 -0.25 -22.05
N ILE A 99 -11.53 -0.19 -23.37
CA ILE A 99 -10.49 0.35 -24.27
C ILE A 99 -10.42 1.87 -24.16
N LYS A 100 -11.58 2.52 -23.98
CA LYS A 100 -11.72 3.96 -23.85
C LYS A 100 -11.91 4.34 -22.37
N PRO A 101 -11.42 5.52 -21.95
CA PRO A 101 -11.64 6.01 -20.60
C PRO A 101 -13.12 6.23 -20.32
N GLU A 102 -13.51 6.03 -19.07
CA GLU A 102 -14.85 6.31 -18.56
C GLU A 102 -14.80 7.54 -17.65
N SER A 103 -15.94 8.24 -17.51
CA SER A 103 -16.00 9.42 -16.65
C SER A 103 -15.88 9.06 -15.18
N TYR A 104 -15.30 9.97 -14.39
CA TYR A 104 -15.21 9.84 -12.94
C TYR A 104 -16.56 9.55 -12.28
N ASP A 105 -17.61 10.27 -12.69
CA ASP A 105 -18.97 10.08 -12.16
C ASP A 105 -19.51 8.66 -12.40
N LYS A 106 -19.21 8.07 -13.56
CA LYS A 106 -19.61 6.69 -13.86
C LYS A 106 -18.87 5.71 -12.95
N VAL A 107 -17.56 5.90 -12.79
CA VAL A 107 -16.73 5.05 -11.90
C VAL A 107 -17.23 5.14 -10.46
N MET A 108 -17.51 6.34 -9.95
CA MET A 108 -18.02 6.51 -8.58
C MET A 108 -19.42 5.93 -8.40
N LYS A 109 -20.28 6.02 -9.42
CA LYS A 109 -21.60 5.39 -9.40
C LYS A 109 -21.48 3.86 -9.36
N ASP A 110 -20.61 3.28 -10.18
CA ASP A 110 -20.37 1.83 -10.21
C ASP A 110 -19.72 1.36 -8.90
N PHE A 111 -18.84 2.16 -8.30
CA PHE A 111 -18.27 1.90 -6.97
C PHE A 111 -19.36 1.83 -5.89
N GLU A 112 -20.24 2.83 -5.80
CA GLU A 112 -21.32 2.83 -4.79
C GLU A 112 -22.34 1.72 -5.04
N THR A 113 -22.60 1.36 -6.31
CA THR A 113 -23.61 0.37 -6.69
C THR A 113 -23.11 -1.07 -6.52
N TYR A 114 -21.89 -1.36 -6.96
CA TYR A 114 -21.39 -2.73 -7.06
C TYR A 114 -20.33 -3.07 -6.02
N VAL A 115 -19.46 -2.12 -5.64
CA VAL A 115 -18.35 -2.40 -4.73
C VAL A 115 -18.74 -2.16 -3.28
N MET A 116 -19.33 -1.00 -2.99
CA MET A 116 -19.65 -0.57 -1.63
C MET A 116 -20.53 -1.55 -0.86
N PRO A 117 -21.56 -2.20 -1.46
CA PRO A 117 -22.36 -3.21 -0.75
C PRO A 117 -21.58 -4.46 -0.32
N GLY A 118 -20.42 -4.72 -0.93
CA GLY A 118 -19.53 -5.83 -0.59
C GLY A 118 -18.42 -5.46 0.40
N ILE A 119 -18.35 -4.21 0.86
CA ILE A 119 -17.35 -3.77 1.84
C ILE A 119 -17.75 -4.22 3.24
N THR A 120 -16.81 -4.83 3.96
CA THR A 120 -16.91 -4.95 5.42
C THR A 120 -16.47 -3.63 6.04
N HIS A 121 -17.34 -2.99 6.81
CA HIS A 121 -17.09 -1.65 7.34
C HIS A 121 -16.34 -1.71 8.68
N TRP A 122 -15.01 -1.82 8.62
CA TRP A 122 -14.14 -1.92 9.80
C TRP A 122 -14.22 -0.72 10.76
N GLN A 123 -14.64 0.46 10.28
CA GLN A 123 -14.82 1.67 11.08
C GLN A 123 -16.24 1.82 11.64
N HIS A 124 -17.12 0.86 11.36
CA HIS A 124 -18.49 0.91 11.85
C HIS A 124 -18.48 0.73 13.40
N PRO A 125 -19.25 1.53 14.17
CA PRO A 125 -19.20 1.51 15.65
C PRO A 125 -19.58 0.15 16.28
N ARG A 126 -20.36 -0.66 15.56
CA ARG A 126 -20.74 -2.04 15.91
C ARG A 126 -19.82 -3.14 15.34
N PHE A 127 -18.66 -2.80 14.75
CA PHE A 127 -17.68 -3.79 14.30
C PHE A 127 -16.75 -4.17 15.46
N HIS A 128 -16.89 -5.40 15.97
CA HIS A 128 -16.13 -5.90 17.13
C HIS A 128 -15.31 -7.17 16.83
N ALA A 129 -15.09 -7.48 15.55
CA ALA A 129 -14.24 -8.59 15.15
C ALA A 129 -12.75 -8.17 15.11
N TYR A 130 -11.85 -9.14 15.32
CA TYR A 130 -10.39 -8.95 15.25
C TYR A 130 -9.87 -7.83 16.17
N PHE A 131 -9.03 -6.94 15.62
CA PHE A 131 -8.52 -5.73 16.27
C PHE A 131 -8.95 -4.49 15.48
N PRO A 132 -9.24 -3.37 16.15
CA PRO A 132 -9.56 -2.12 15.46
C PRO A 132 -8.46 -1.71 14.48
N ALA A 133 -8.83 -1.40 13.25
CA ALA A 133 -7.93 -0.81 12.27
C ALA A 133 -7.94 0.72 12.48
N GLY A 134 -6.84 1.31 12.95
CA GLY A 134 -6.76 2.76 13.11
C GLY A 134 -6.98 3.49 11.77
N ASN A 135 -7.88 4.47 11.76
CA ASN A 135 -8.14 5.34 10.62
C ASN A 135 -8.50 6.75 11.11
N SER A 136 -7.88 7.79 10.57
CA SER A 136 -8.14 9.19 10.95
C SER A 136 -8.00 10.12 9.76
N PHE A 137 -8.66 11.29 9.79
CA PHE A 137 -8.54 12.28 8.71
C PHE A 137 -7.09 12.71 8.43
N PRO A 138 -6.23 12.98 9.45
CA PRO A 138 -4.81 13.26 9.21
C PRO A 138 -4.10 12.12 8.48
N SER A 139 -4.43 10.86 8.81
CA SER A 139 -3.82 9.72 8.15
C SER A 139 -4.21 9.60 6.67
N ILE A 140 -5.45 9.97 6.33
CA ILE A 140 -5.95 9.96 4.96
C ILE A 140 -5.30 11.08 4.14
N LEU A 141 -5.25 12.30 4.67
CA LEU A 141 -4.66 13.45 3.99
C LEU A 141 -3.18 13.24 3.67
N ALA A 142 -2.47 12.59 4.58
CA ALA A 142 -1.09 12.24 4.35
C ALA A 142 -0.85 11.17 3.31
N ASN A 143 -1.73 10.18 3.23
CA ASN A 143 -1.65 9.21 2.15
C ASN A 143 -1.78 9.93 0.79
N LEU A 144 -2.72 10.89 0.68
CA LEU A 144 -2.84 11.73 -0.52
C LEU A 144 -1.56 12.53 -0.81
N LEU A 145 -0.95 13.12 0.21
CA LEU A 145 0.33 13.83 0.05
C LEU A 145 1.44 12.89 -0.41
N GLY A 146 1.51 11.68 0.14
CA GLY A 146 2.53 10.68 -0.22
C GLY A 146 2.42 10.21 -1.64
N ASP A 147 1.20 9.89 -2.05
CA ASP A 147 0.90 9.48 -3.42
C ASP A 147 1.25 10.61 -4.41
N SER A 148 1.07 11.89 -4.01
CA SER A 148 1.41 13.03 -4.86
C SER A 148 2.92 13.23 -5.06
N LEU A 149 3.74 12.89 -4.06
CA LEU A 149 5.20 13.04 -4.13
C LEU A 149 5.85 11.92 -4.93
N GLY A 150 5.26 10.71 -4.94
CA GLY A 150 5.81 9.54 -5.62
C GLY A 150 7.20 9.12 -5.12
N ALA A 151 7.64 9.64 -3.97
CA ALA A 151 9.00 9.49 -3.48
C ALA A 151 9.32 8.04 -3.08
N GLN A 152 10.53 7.58 -3.39
CA GLN A 152 11.01 6.22 -3.09
C GLN A 152 12.20 6.27 -2.13
N GLY A 153 12.00 5.80 -0.88
CA GLY A 153 13.00 5.87 0.19
C GLY A 153 13.79 4.58 0.41
N PHE A 154 14.25 3.90 -0.64
CA PHE A 154 15.05 2.66 -0.49
C PHE A 154 16.48 2.93 0.01
N SER A 155 16.93 4.17 -0.03
CA SER A 155 18.18 4.63 0.58
C SER A 155 18.04 6.10 0.97
N TRP A 156 18.91 6.56 1.89
CA TRP A 156 18.95 7.97 2.26
C TRP A 156 19.15 8.88 1.04
N ALA A 157 20.04 8.49 0.11
CA ALA A 157 20.29 9.27 -1.10
C ALA A 157 19.08 9.34 -2.05
N ALA A 158 18.18 8.34 -2.01
CA ALA A 158 16.98 8.32 -2.84
C ALA A 158 15.89 9.26 -2.30
N CYS A 159 15.78 9.43 -0.98
CA CYS A 159 14.90 10.40 -0.36
C CYS A 159 15.36 10.78 1.07
N PRO A 160 16.23 11.79 1.22
CA PRO A 160 16.81 12.15 2.52
C PRO A 160 15.75 12.50 3.55
N ALA A 161 14.78 13.34 3.17
CA ALA A 161 13.68 13.74 4.05
C ALA A 161 12.87 12.53 4.55
N MET A 162 12.76 11.45 3.75
CA MET A 162 12.05 10.25 4.18
C MET A 162 12.79 9.50 5.27
N THR A 163 14.08 9.26 5.06
CA THR A 163 14.91 8.56 6.05
C THR A 163 15.04 9.36 7.35
N GLU A 164 15.35 10.66 7.26
CA GLU A 164 15.54 11.51 8.44
C GLU A 164 14.28 11.61 9.28
N LEU A 165 13.14 11.84 8.63
CA LEU A 165 11.88 11.99 9.35
C LEU A 165 11.42 10.68 9.98
N GLU A 166 11.61 9.53 9.32
CA GLU A 166 11.29 8.25 9.93
C GLU A 166 12.09 8.04 11.22
N MET A 167 13.39 8.35 11.22
CA MET A 167 14.22 8.26 12.43
C MET A 167 13.70 9.17 13.55
N ILE A 168 13.33 10.42 13.25
CA ILE A 168 12.74 11.38 14.21
C ILE A 168 11.44 10.83 14.81
N VAL A 169 10.52 10.38 13.97
CA VAL A 169 9.23 9.85 14.43
C VAL A 169 9.41 8.57 15.27
N MET A 170 10.37 7.73 14.91
CA MET A 170 10.68 6.52 15.66
C MET A 170 11.31 6.81 17.02
N ASP A 171 12.14 7.85 17.13
CA ASP A 171 12.64 8.34 18.42
C ASP A 171 11.50 8.85 19.31
N TRP A 172 10.62 9.70 18.77
CA TRP A 172 9.46 10.21 19.50
C TRP A 172 8.57 9.07 19.99
N PHE A 173 8.28 8.11 19.11
CA PHE A 173 7.46 6.96 19.46
C PHE A 173 8.12 6.08 20.52
N GLY A 174 9.41 5.80 20.40
CA GLY A 174 10.15 5.03 21.39
C GLY A 174 10.13 5.70 22.77
N ARG A 175 10.28 7.02 22.83
CA ARG A 175 10.17 7.80 24.07
C ARG A 175 8.75 7.76 24.65
N MET A 176 7.72 7.91 23.82
CA MET A 176 6.31 7.81 24.27
C MET A 176 5.99 6.44 24.86
N MET A 177 6.61 5.37 24.34
CA MET A 177 6.47 4.01 24.85
C MET A 177 7.35 3.74 26.10
N GLY A 178 8.18 4.70 26.52
CA GLY A 178 9.12 4.52 27.63
C GLY A 178 10.22 3.51 27.33
N LEU A 179 10.63 3.36 26.06
CA LEU A 179 11.70 2.42 25.70
C LEU A 179 13.05 2.86 26.30
N PRO A 180 13.89 1.89 26.70
CA PRO A 180 15.26 2.18 27.11
C PRO A 180 16.06 2.91 26.02
N ASN A 181 17.04 3.72 26.44
CA ASN A 181 17.85 4.54 25.54
C ASN A 181 18.60 3.72 24.48
N GLU A 182 18.88 2.45 24.75
CA GLU A 182 19.54 1.51 23.85
C GLU A 182 18.70 1.20 22.59
N PHE A 183 17.39 1.48 22.59
CA PHE A 183 16.50 1.30 21.44
C PHE A 183 16.26 2.61 20.66
N LEU A 184 16.67 3.76 21.18
CA LEU A 184 16.44 5.06 20.57
C LEU A 184 17.58 5.43 19.61
N PRO A 185 17.30 6.07 18.45
CA PRO A 185 18.31 6.35 17.44
C PRO A 185 19.22 7.56 17.76
N PHE A 186 18.82 8.46 18.67
CA PHE A 186 19.55 9.72 18.96
C PHE A 186 20.12 9.79 20.39
N THR A 187 20.49 8.65 20.97
CA THR A 187 21.08 8.58 22.32
C THR A 187 22.60 8.50 22.26
N GLU A 188 23.26 9.08 23.25
CA GLU A 188 24.73 9.04 23.37
C GLU A 188 25.18 7.58 23.57
N ASN A 189 26.07 7.10 22.68
CA ASN A 189 26.49 5.69 22.58
C ASN A 189 25.38 4.68 22.23
N GLY A 190 24.18 5.14 21.88
CA GLY A 190 23.09 4.30 21.40
C GLY A 190 23.44 3.60 20.08
N ARG A 191 23.13 2.31 19.98
CA ARG A 191 23.24 1.52 18.74
C ARG A 191 21.89 1.00 18.25
N GLY A 192 20.81 1.48 18.87
CA GLY A 192 19.44 1.10 18.54
C GLY A 192 18.85 1.96 17.45
N GLY A 193 17.59 1.67 17.17
CA GLY A 193 16.79 2.38 16.20
C GLY A 193 15.50 1.63 15.92
N GLY A 194 14.68 2.23 15.07
CA GLY A 194 13.42 1.64 14.66
C GLY A 194 13.17 1.90 13.18
N VAL A 195 12.35 1.04 12.59
CA VAL A 195 11.93 1.15 11.19
C VAL A 195 10.42 0.91 11.11
N ILE A 196 9.75 1.64 10.23
CA ILE A 196 8.33 1.41 9.96
C ILE A 196 8.19 0.29 8.94
N GLN A 197 7.38 -0.72 9.27
CA GLN A 197 7.15 -1.88 8.41
C GLN A 197 5.67 -2.04 8.09
N VAL A 198 5.39 -2.71 6.97
CA VAL A 198 4.02 -2.89 6.47
C VAL A 198 3.23 -3.91 7.29
N SER A 199 3.92 -4.95 7.77
CA SER A 199 3.32 -6.06 8.50
C SER A 199 4.26 -6.54 9.59
N PHE A 200 3.70 -7.11 10.65
CA PHE A 200 4.49 -7.87 11.60
C PHE A 200 4.55 -9.34 11.17
N LYS A 201 5.72 -9.96 11.33
CA LYS A 201 5.87 -11.42 11.30
C LYS A 201 6.46 -11.85 12.62
N ILE A 202 5.79 -12.77 13.31
CA ILE A 202 6.36 -13.40 14.49
C ILE A 202 7.45 -14.36 14.02
N LYS A 203 8.71 -13.92 14.08
CA LYS A 203 9.88 -14.78 13.96
C LYS A 203 10.41 -15.00 15.39
N LYS A 204 10.77 -16.23 15.73
CA LYS A 204 11.22 -16.65 17.08
C LYS A 204 12.57 -16.03 17.53
N SER A 205 13.04 -14.94 16.94
CA SER A 205 14.29 -14.25 17.32
C SER A 205 13.99 -12.95 18.05
N LYS A 206 14.71 -12.72 19.15
CA LYS A 206 14.36 -11.79 20.24
C LYS A 206 14.59 -10.29 19.97
N ASP A 207 15.05 -9.90 18.78
CA ASP A 207 15.71 -8.58 18.64
C ASP A 207 15.09 -7.66 17.57
N LEU A 208 13.80 -7.78 17.25
CA LEU A 208 13.16 -6.88 16.29
C LEU A 208 11.79 -6.38 16.79
N PHE A 209 11.74 -5.08 17.12
CA PHE A 209 10.49 -4.37 17.34
C PHE A 209 9.96 -3.91 15.98
N VAL A 210 8.87 -4.52 15.53
CA VAL A 210 8.26 -4.21 14.24
C VAL A 210 7.02 -3.36 14.48
N ILE A 211 7.04 -2.10 14.03
CA ILE A 211 5.81 -1.32 13.94
C ILE A 211 5.14 -1.64 12.61
N CYS A 212 3.94 -2.20 12.69
CA CYS A 212 3.10 -2.57 11.58
C CYS A 212 2.11 -1.44 11.24
N ASN A 213 2.43 -0.60 10.26
CA ASN A 213 1.46 -0.03 9.32
C ASN A 213 2.17 0.84 8.27
N GLN A 214 1.96 0.55 7.00
CA GLN A 214 2.47 1.34 5.88
C GLN A 214 1.80 2.73 5.73
N LYS A 215 0.76 3.00 6.53
CA LYS A 215 0.01 4.27 6.55
C LYS A 215 0.64 5.36 7.43
N LEU A 216 1.94 5.35 7.68
CA LEU A 216 2.52 6.10 8.81
C LEU A 216 3.61 7.11 8.49
N PHE A 217 4.17 7.10 7.28
CA PHE A 217 5.28 8.01 6.98
C PHE A 217 4.84 9.49 6.94
N LEU A 218 3.76 9.82 6.24
CA LEU A 218 3.25 11.20 6.15
C LEU A 218 2.07 11.47 7.10
N SER A 219 1.35 10.41 7.46
CA SER A 219 0.10 10.40 8.25
C SER A 219 0.29 10.90 9.66
N LYS A 220 1.50 10.68 10.19
CA LYS A 220 1.91 11.24 11.46
C LYS A 220 2.41 12.68 11.36
N ILE A 221 2.97 13.13 10.23
CA ILE A 221 3.32 14.56 10.07
C ILE A 221 2.07 15.41 10.21
N LEU A 222 1.01 15.09 9.47
CA LEU A 222 -0.25 15.84 9.51
C LEU A 222 -1.07 15.62 10.79
N TYR A 223 -0.76 14.59 11.58
CA TYR A 223 -1.38 14.42 12.89
C TYR A 223 -0.72 15.30 13.97
N TYR A 224 0.56 15.65 13.78
CA TYR A 224 1.34 16.46 14.73
C TYR A 224 1.58 17.92 14.27
N LEU A 225 1.23 18.27 13.03
CA LEU A 225 0.98 19.64 12.58
C LEU A 225 -0.49 20.01 12.83
#